data_AF-A0A2D5XSD0-F1
#
_entry.id   AF-A0A2D5XSD0-F1
#
_cell.length_a   1.000
_cell.length_b   1.000
_cell.length_c   1.000
_cell.angle_alpha   90.00
_cell.angle_beta   90.00
_cell.angle_gamma   90.00
#
_symmetry.space_group_name_H-M   'P 1'
#
loop_
_entity.id
_entity.type
_entity.pdbx_description
1 polymer ?
#
loop_
_entity_poly.entity_id
_entity_poly.type
_entity_poly.pdbx_seq_one_letter_code
_entity_poly.pdbx_strand_id
1 'polypeptide(L)'
;LIHADMRLANLLIEDGLTQLIDFDDCGSGWFMYDFAAAISFMEDHPQIPALRAAWLEGYQCFRSLTTADITEMDSFILMRRMALLAWAGTHAHTKQASDVEPHFAAGSAGLAEAYLTQINAG
;
A
#
# COMPACT_ATOMS: atom_id res chain seq x y z
N LEU A 1 1.44 14.95 -7.40
CA LEU A 1 0.96 15.02 -6.01
C LEU A 1 0.23 13.72 -5.73
N ILE A 2 0.53 13.08 -4.61
CA ILE A 2 -0.11 11.87 -4.08
C ILE A 2 -0.62 12.14 -2.67
N HIS A 3 -1.53 11.30 -2.17
CA HIS A 3 -2.02 11.38 -0.79
C HIS A 3 -1.01 10.82 0.22
N ALA A 4 -0.29 9.76 -0.16
CA ALA A 4 0.72 9.04 0.61
C ALA A 4 0.23 8.27 1.86
N ASP A 5 -0.95 8.57 2.39
CA ASP A 5 -1.63 7.75 3.41
C ASP A 5 -3.10 7.41 3.07
N MET A 6 -3.36 6.95 1.85
CA MET A 6 -4.72 6.73 1.33
C MET A 6 -5.39 5.44 1.87
N ARG A 7 -5.32 5.20 3.18
CA ARG A 7 -5.91 4.03 3.86
C ARG A 7 -7.43 4.09 3.85
N LEU A 8 -8.10 2.94 3.92
CA LEU A 8 -9.57 2.86 4.05
C LEU A 8 -10.11 3.67 5.24
N ALA A 9 -9.34 3.80 6.32
CA ALA A 9 -9.71 4.62 7.47
C ALA A 9 -9.81 6.13 7.15
N ASN A 10 -9.18 6.58 6.07
CA ASN A 10 -9.17 7.96 5.60
C ASN A 10 -10.21 8.20 4.48
N LEU A 11 -11.04 7.20 4.15
CA LEU A 11 -12.16 7.34 3.22
C LEU A 11 -13.48 7.43 4.01
N LEU A 12 -14.16 8.56 3.89
CA LEU A 12 -15.51 8.76 4.38
C LEU A 12 -16.51 8.44 3.26
N ILE A 13 -17.50 7.61 3.56
CA ILE A 13 -18.56 7.23 2.61
C ILE A 13 -19.91 7.58 3.24
N GLU A 14 -20.62 8.54 2.65
CA GLU A 14 -21.93 8.99 3.11
C GLU A 14 -22.81 9.33 1.89
N ASP A 15 -24.04 8.81 1.86
CA ASP A 15 -25.03 9.07 0.80
C ASP A 15 -24.51 8.87 -0.64
N GLY A 16 -23.64 7.88 -0.85
CA GLY A 16 -23.04 7.57 -2.15
C GLY A 16 -21.90 8.50 -2.56
N LEU A 17 -21.49 9.42 -1.68
CA LEU A 17 -20.31 10.26 -1.85
C LEU A 17 -19.13 9.64 -1.10
N THR A 18 -18.01 9.49 -1.81
CA THR A 18 -16.72 9.09 -1.23
C THR A 18 -15.84 10.32 -1.12
N GLN A 19 -15.40 10.64 0.10
CA GLN A 19 -14.51 11.75 0.40
C GLN A 19 -13.22 11.24 1.03
N LEU A 20 -12.09 11.76 0.57
CA LEU A 20 -10.78 11.48 1.13
C LEU A 20 -10.42 12.59 2.13
N ILE A 21 -9.89 12.21 3.28
CA ILE A 21 -9.43 13.13 4.35
C ILE A 21 -7.97 12.81 4.71
N ASP A 22 -7.38 13.62 5.60
CA ASP A 22 -6.04 13.39 6.19
C ASP A 22 -4.86 13.52 5.20
N PHE A 23 -4.71 14.72 4.62
CA PHE A 23 -3.68 15.05 3.63
C PHE A 23 -2.33 15.48 4.24
N ASP A 24 -2.07 15.24 5.53
CA ASP A 24 -0.86 15.75 6.20
C ASP A 24 0.44 15.13 5.65
N ASP A 25 0.37 13.91 5.10
CA ASP A 25 1.48 13.22 4.44
C ASP A 25 1.60 13.53 2.93
N CYS A 26 0.69 14.34 2.36
CA CYS A 26 0.62 14.53 0.92
C CYS A 26 1.89 15.17 0.34
N GLY A 27 2.23 14.80 -0.90
CA GLY A 27 3.48 15.28 -1.48
C GLY A 27 3.74 14.85 -2.91
N SER A 28 4.89 15.25 -3.42
CA SER A 28 5.39 14.77 -4.71
C SER A 28 5.91 13.34 -4.56
N GLY A 29 5.36 12.42 -5.35
CA GLY A 29 5.73 11.01 -5.33
C GLY A 29 5.16 10.26 -6.53
N TRP A 30 5.44 8.96 -6.60
CA TRP A 30 4.92 8.09 -7.65
C TRP A 30 3.44 7.78 -7.41
N PHE A 31 2.61 7.99 -8.42
CA PHE A 31 1.15 7.83 -8.28
C PHE A 31 0.73 6.44 -7.80
N MET A 32 1.45 5.39 -8.22
CA MET A 32 1.12 4.01 -7.84
C MET A 32 1.42 3.67 -6.38
N TYR A 33 2.13 4.55 -5.66
CA TYR A 33 2.32 4.41 -4.22
C TYR A 33 1.02 4.56 -3.42
N ASP A 34 0.03 5.31 -3.92
CA ASP A 34 -1.25 5.47 -3.19
C ASP A 34 -2.03 4.15 -3.01
N PHE A 35 -1.83 3.15 -3.88
CA PHE A 35 -2.38 1.81 -3.61
C PHE A 35 -1.64 1.03 -2.57
N ALA A 36 -0.31 1.10 -2.60
CA ALA A 36 0.49 0.52 -1.54
C ALA A 36 0.04 1.10 -0.19
N ALA A 37 -0.21 2.41 -0.13
CA ALA A 37 -0.80 3.05 1.03
C ALA A 37 -2.23 2.56 1.34
N ALA A 38 -3.09 2.38 0.34
CA ALA A 38 -4.46 1.89 0.51
C ALA A 38 -4.54 0.47 1.12
N ILE A 39 -3.55 -0.38 0.85
CA ILE A 39 -3.45 -1.75 1.37
C ILE A 39 -2.51 -1.87 2.58
N SER A 40 -2.26 -0.76 3.29
CA SER A 40 -1.40 -0.76 4.48
C SER A 40 -1.83 -1.82 5.49
N PHE A 41 -0.87 -2.58 6.00
CA PHE A 41 -1.04 -3.67 6.97
C PHE A 41 -1.75 -4.93 6.46
N MET A 42 -2.09 -4.99 5.18
CA MET A 42 -2.73 -6.16 4.54
C MET A 42 -1.95 -6.65 3.31
N GLU A 43 -0.69 -6.23 3.16
CA GLU A 43 0.11 -6.46 1.95
C GLU A 43 0.35 -7.94 1.62
N ASP A 44 0.29 -8.82 2.63
CA ASP A 44 0.41 -10.27 2.53
C ASP A 44 -0.95 -11.00 2.47
N HIS A 45 -2.07 -10.26 2.39
CA HIS A 45 -3.40 -10.83 2.38
C HIS A 45 -3.76 -11.47 1.01
N PRO A 46 -4.41 -12.65 0.96
CA PRO A 46 -4.75 -13.31 -0.31
C PRO A 46 -5.71 -12.53 -1.22
N GLN A 47 -6.35 -11.47 -0.72
CA GLN A 47 -7.21 -10.59 -1.53
C GLN A 47 -6.45 -9.51 -2.31
N ILE A 48 -5.16 -9.28 -2.05
CA ILE A 48 -4.39 -8.22 -2.71
C ILE A 48 -4.47 -8.29 -4.25
N PRO A 49 -4.40 -9.46 -4.91
CA PRO A 49 -4.57 -9.54 -6.37
C PRO A 49 -5.92 -9.02 -6.86
N ALA A 50 -7.01 -9.32 -6.13
CA ALA A 50 -8.36 -8.85 -6.48
C ALA A 50 -8.50 -7.34 -6.24
N LEU A 51 -7.97 -6.82 -5.13
CA LEU A 51 -7.96 -5.39 -4.83
C LEU A 51 -7.14 -4.59 -5.85
N ARG A 52 -5.98 -5.13 -6.27
CA ARG A 52 -5.16 -4.55 -7.33
C ARG A 52 -5.93 -4.44 -8.64
N ALA A 53 -6.62 -5.51 -9.03
CA ALA A 53 -7.42 -5.51 -10.26
C ALA A 53 -8.54 -4.45 -10.20
N ALA A 54 -9.30 -4.39 -9.09
CA ALA A 54 -10.35 -3.40 -8.90
C ALA A 54 -9.81 -1.96 -8.89
N TRP A 55 -8.65 -1.73 -8.27
CA TRP A 55 -8.02 -0.42 -8.27
C TRP A 55 -7.57 0.02 -9.66
N LEU A 56 -6.94 -0.88 -10.42
CA LEU A 56 -6.51 -0.62 -11.80
C LEU A 56 -7.70 -0.37 -12.73
N GLU A 57 -8.81 -1.09 -12.55
CA GLU A 57 -10.05 -0.86 -13.31
C GLU A 57 -10.57 0.56 -13.06
N GLY A 58 -10.74 0.95 -11.79
CA GLY A 58 -11.26 2.26 -11.43
C GLY A 58 -10.31 3.42 -11.79
N TYR A 59 -9.00 3.26 -11.56
CA TYR A 59 -8.01 4.30 -11.84
C TYR A 59 -7.90 4.57 -13.35
N GLN A 60 -7.92 3.52 -14.18
CA GLN A 60 -7.80 3.63 -15.64
C GLN A 60 -9.03 4.21 -16.33
N CYS A 61 -10.18 4.29 -15.65
CA CYS A 61 -11.32 5.07 -16.15
C CYS A 61 -11.02 6.57 -16.28
N PHE A 62 -10.06 7.08 -15.50
CA PHE A 62 -9.71 8.50 -15.47
C PHE A 62 -8.30 8.79 -15.99
N ARG A 63 -7.36 7.86 -15.84
CA ARG A 63 -5.97 8.06 -16.24
C ARG A 63 -5.31 6.78 -16.72
N SER A 64 -4.79 6.80 -17.94
CA SER A 64 -4.01 5.70 -18.49
C SER A 64 -2.75 5.43 -17.68
N LEU A 65 -2.42 4.15 -17.50
CA LEU A 65 -1.19 3.68 -16.89
C LEU A 65 -0.36 2.94 -17.94
N THR A 66 0.95 3.11 -17.88
CA THR A 66 1.88 2.33 -18.69
C THR A 66 2.11 0.96 -18.06
N THR A 67 2.64 0.02 -18.84
CA THR A 67 3.10 -1.26 -18.29
C THR A 67 4.13 -1.06 -17.17
N ALA A 68 5.02 -0.07 -17.31
CA ALA A 68 6.01 0.25 -16.28
C ALA A 68 5.35 0.70 -14.97
N ASP A 69 4.32 1.56 -15.04
CA ASP A 69 3.58 1.98 -13.84
C ASP A 69 2.95 0.78 -13.10
N ILE A 70 2.34 -0.14 -13.85
CA ILE A 70 1.70 -1.32 -13.29
C ILE A 70 2.73 -2.27 -12.69
N THR A 71 3.86 -2.50 -13.36
CA THR A 71 4.94 -3.37 -12.87
C THR A 71 5.54 -2.83 -11.57
N GLU A 72 5.79 -1.52 -11.48
CA GLU A 72 6.38 -0.89 -10.28
C GLU A 72 5.46 -0.90 -9.05
N MET A 73 4.18 -1.26 -9.19
CA MET A 73 3.30 -1.43 -8.03
C MET A 73 3.87 -2.41 -7.01
N ASP A 74 4.51 -3.50 -7.45
CA ASP A 74 5.11 -4.49 -6.53
C ASP A 74 6.25 -3.85 -5.71
N SER A 75 7.07 -3.01 -6.35
CA SER A 75 8.11 -2.20 -5.69
C SER A 75 7.51 -1.27 -4.64
N PHE A 76 6.40 -0.58 -4.95
CA PHE A 76 5.76 0.35 -4.03
C PHE A 76 5.09 -0.36 -2.85
N ILE A 77 4.50 -1.53 -3.05
CA ILE A 77 3.94 -2.36 -1.97
C ILE A 77 5.04 -2.76 -1.00
N LEU A 78 6.17 -3.26 -1.50
CA LEU A 78 7.31 -3.59 -0.64
C LEU A 78 7.86 -2.34 0.07
N MET A 79 7.98 -1.22 -0.64
CA MET A 79 8.42 0.05 -0.05
C MET A 79 7.51 0.49 1.10
N ARG A 80 6.18 0.46 0.92
CA ARG A 80 5.22 0.79 1.99
C ARG A 80 5.32 -0.19 3.16
N ARG A 81 5.44 -1.49 2.88
CA ARG A 81 5.62 -2.52 3.92
C ARG A 81 6.86 -2.25 4.78
N MET A 82 7.97 -1.86 4.16
CA MET A 82 9.20 -1.49 4.88
C MET A 82 9.03 -0.21 5.71
N ALA A 83 8.33 0.80 5.18
CA ALA A 83 8.02 2.01 5.93
C ALA A 83 7.15 1.72 7.16
N LEU A 84 6.13 0.88 7.02
CA LEU A 84 5.26 0.45 8.13
C LEU A 84 6.00 -0.41 9.16
N LEU A 85 6.97 -1.22 8.73
CA LEU A 85 7.82 -2.00 9.64
C LEU A 85 8.69 -1.06 10.49
N ALA A 86 9.29 -0.04 9.88
CA ALA A 86 10.05 0.98 10.60
C ALA A 86 9.15 1.80 11.56
N TRP A 87 7.94 2.15 11.11
CA TRP A 87 6.95 2.82 11.95
C TRP A 87 6.57 1.96 13.16
N ALA A 88 6.27 0.67 12.97
CA ALA A 88 5.92 -0.24 14.06
C ALA A 88 7.05 -0.38 15.09
N GLY A 89 8.31 -0.48 14.64
CA GLY A 89 9.46 -0.54 15.54
C GLY A 89 9.68 0.75 16.35
N THR A 90 9.45 1.92 15.75
CA THR A 90 9.57 3.22 16.45
C THR A 90 8.37 3.54 17.36
N HIS A 91 7.23 2.93 17.10
CA HIS A 91 5.96 3.14 17.83
C HIS A 91 5.51 1.89 18.60
N ALA A 92 6.44 1.02 18.98
CA ALA A 92 6.15 -0.28 19.64
C ALA A 92 5.33 -0.17 20.94
N HIS A 93 5.27 1.01 21.55
CA HIS A 93 4.45 1.30 22.74
C HIS A 93 2.97 1.57 22.42
N THR A 94 2.59 1.68 21.15
CA THR A 94 1.21 1.94 20.73
C THR A 94 0.43 0.64 20.56
N LYS A 95 -0.87 0.68 20.86
CA LYS A 95 -1.77 -0.48 20.66
C LYS A 95 -1.79 -0.94 19.20
N GLN A 96 -1.78 0.01 18.26
CA GLN A 96 -1.77 -0.30 16.84
C GLN A 96 -0.51 -1.07 16.46
N ALA A 97 0.68 -0.66 16.91
CA ALA A 97 1.90 -1.40 16.65
C ALA A 97 1.86 -2.80 17.27
N SER A 98 1.41 -2.94 18.53
CA SER A 98 1.31 -4.24 19.20
C SER A 98 0.34 -5.21 18.53
N ASP A 99 -0.72 -4.71 17.90
CA ASP A 99 -1.71 -5.54 17.20
C ASP A 99 -1.14 -6.14 15.89
N VAL A 100 -0.10 -5.53 15.30
CA VAL A 100 0.57 -6.03 14.08
C VAL A 100 1.88 -6.80 14.38
N GLU A 101 2.54 -6.50 15.50
CA GLU A 101 3.96 -6.82 15.75
C GLU A 101 4.38 -8.30 15.65
N PRO A 102 3.61 -9.32 16.11
CA PRO A 102 4.20 -10.66 16.23
C PRO A 102 4.56 -11.31 14.89
N HIS A 103 3.91 -10.89 13.80
CA HIS A 103 4.08 -11.50 12.48
C HIS A 103 4.52 -10.51 11.39
N PHE A 104 4.45 -9.19 11.65
CA PHE A 104 4.68 -8.19 10.62
C PHE A 104 6.07 -8.30 10.00
N ALA A 105 7.11 -8.43 10.84
CA ALA A 105 8.50 -8.55 10.39
C ALA A 105 8.74 -9.83 9.55
N ALA A 106 8.19 -10.96 9.98
CA ALA A 106 8.30 -12.22 9.24
C ALA A 106 7.56 -12.16 7.89
N GLY A 107 6.36 -11.57 7.86
CA GLY A 107 5.63 -11.32 6.62
C GLY A 107 6.37 -10.37 5.68
N SER A 108 7.01 -9.31 6.22
CA SER A 108 7.85 -8.40 5.43
C SER A 108 9.04 -9.11 4.80
N ALA A 109 9.70 -10.02 5.53
CA ALA A 109 10.78 -10.83 4.98
C ALA A 109 10.30 -11.74 3.84
N GLY A 110 9.15 -12.41 4.02
CA GLY A 110 8.56 -13.25 2.98
C GLY A 110 8.18 -12.47 1.71
N LEU A 111 7.60 -11.26 1.86
CA LEU A 111 7.32 -10.37 0.73
C LEU A 111 8.60 -9.93 0.02
N ALA A 112 9.66 -9.61 0.76
CA ALA A 112 10.95 -9.24 0.19
C ALA A 112 11.59 -10.40 -0.60
N GLU A 113 11.55 -11.62 -0.07
CA GLU A 113 12.07 -12.82 -0.75
C GLU A 113 11.30 -13.12 -2.04
N ALA A 114 9.96 -13.00 -2.01
CA ALA A 114 9.12 -13.17 -3.18
C ALA A 114 9.43 -12.12 -4.26
N TYR A 115 9.56 -10.86 -3.86
CA TYR A 115 9.93 -9.77 -4.76
C TYR A 115 11.32 -9.97 -5.39
N LEU A 116 12.32 -10.35 -4.58
CA LEU A 116 13.68 -10.63 -5.08
C LEU A 116 13.69 -11.79 -6.07
N THR A 117 12.88 -12.83 -5.82
CA THR A 117 12.76 -13.97 -6.73
C THR A 117 12.12 -13.55 -8.06
N GLN A 118 11.09 -12.72 -8.02
CA GLN A 118 10.41 -12.18 -9.21
C GLN A 118 11.36 -11.37 -10.09
N ILE A 119 12.12 -10.43 -9.51
CA ILE A 119 13.03 -9.57 -10.29
C ILE A 119 14.27 -10.30 -10.81
N ASN A 120 14.70 -11.37 -10.14
CA ASN A 120 15.84 -12.20 -10.59
C ASN A 120 15.43 -13.23 -11.66
N ALA A 121 14.13 -13.45 -11.87
CA ALA A 121 13.60 -14.39 -12.85
C ALA A 121 13.34 -13.75 -14.23
N GLY A 122 13.44 -12.42 -14.34
CA GLY A 122 13.32 -11.65 -15.60
C GLY A 122 14.68 -11.29 -16.19
#